data_AF-A0A438E2A6-F1
#
_entry.id   AF-A0A438E2A6-F1
#
_cell.length_a   1.000
_cell.length_b   1.000
_cell.length_c   1.000
_cell.angle_alpha   90.00
_cell.angle_beta   90.00
_cell.angle_gamma   90.00
#
_symmetry.space_group_name_H-M   'P 1'
#
loop_
_entity.id
_entity.type
_entity.pdbx_description
1 polymer ?
#
loop_
_entity_poly.entity_id
_entity_poly.type
_entity_poly.pdbx_seq_one_letter_code
_entity_poly.pdbx_strand_id
1 'polypeptide(L)'
;MFIQEWGFDLSKESSLNSATVKYRDFLLATASGKIEGVKGPGKLATPFEKTKVAAYTLGAMTPCMRLYAFLGKELQALLHPSESTHPYKKWIDNYSSEGFQGSALQTEDLLDKLSVSLTGEELDIIEKLYYQAMKLEIEFFCAQLLDQYTIVPLTKGHDPAADRLVIFSDFDLTCTVVDSSAILAEIAIITAPKFDQNQPENQIIRMSSADLRNTWGVLSKQYTEEYEQCIENILPSEKVEEFDYEGLCKALEQLSDFEKRANSRVIESGVLKGLNLDDIKRAGERLILQDGCASFFQNIVKNESLIADVHILSYCWCGDLIRSAFSSGMFLP
;
A
#
# COMPACT_ATOMS: atom_id res chain seq x y z
N MET A 1 12.19 0.46 36.31
CA MET A 1 10.84 0.79 35.80
C MET A 1 10.99 2.06 34.95
N PHE A 2 10.63 2.02 33.67
CA PHE A 2 10.88 3.09 32.68
C PHE A 2 10.51 4.50 33.18
N ILE A 3 9.45 4.59 33.97
CA ILE A 3 8.87 5.82 34.53
C ILE A 3 9.88 6.66 35.32
N GLN A 4 10.72 6.04 36.17
CA GLN A 4 11.71 6.78 36.97
C GLN A 4 12.90 7.28 36.13
N GLU A 5 13.29 6.52 35.12
CA GLU A 5 14.42 6.84 34.25
C GLU A 5 14.08 7.93 33.23
N TRP A 6 12.81 7.98 32.81
CA TRP A 6 12.28 9.01 31.91
C TRP A 6 11.72 10.24 32.66
N GLY A 7 11.88 10.30 33.99
CA GLY A 7 11.54 11.49 34.79
C GLY A 7 10.04 11.78 34.91
N PHE A 8 9.17 10.77 34.71
CA PHE A 8 7.72 10.96 34.82
C PHE A 8 7.27 11.02 36.28
N ASP A 9 6.48 12.05 36.59
CA ASP A 9 5.86 12.27 37.90
C ASP A 9 4.56 11.46 38.05
N LEU A 10 4.61 10.40 38.87
CA LEU A 10 3.49 9.52 39.18
C LEU A 10 2.37 10.19 39.99
N SER A 11 2.58 11.40 40.53
CA SER A 11 1.58 12.13 41.30
C SER A 11 0.54 12.85 40.44
N LYS A 12 0.79 12.97 39.14
CA LYS A 12 -0.18 13.50 38.17
C LYS A 12 -1.03 12.36 37.63
N GLU A 13 -2.25 12.21 38.16
CA GLU A 13 -3.28 11.38 37.53
C GLU A 13 -3.49 11.87 36.09
N SER A 14 -3.15 11.03 35.11
CA SER A 14 -3.50 11.29 33.72
C SER A 14 -4.81 10.59 33.40
N SER A 15 -5.74 11.30 32.77
CA SER A 15 -6.93 10.68 32.21
C SER A 15 -6.50 9.68 31.13
N LEU A 16 -7.01 8.44 31.21
CA LEU A 16 -6.81 7.44 30.17
C LEU A 16 -7.18 8.02 28.80
N ASN A 17 -6.25 7.91 27.85
CA ASN A 17 -6.50 8.28 26.48
C ASN A 17 -7.66 7.44 25.91
N SER A 18 -8.52 8.08 25.12
CA SER A 18 -9.62 7.42 24.40
C SER A 18 -9.20 6.18 23.60
N ALA A 19 -8.01 6.17 22.97
CA ALA A 19 -7.46 5.01 22.25
C ALA A 19 -7.18 3.84 23.19
N THR A 20 -6.59 4.10 24.37
CA THR A 20 -6.36 3.09 25.40
C THR A 20 -7.68 2.51 25.92
N VAL A 21 -8.70 3.35 26.13
CA VAL A 21 -10.03 2.93 26.57
C VAL A 21 -10.67 2.02 25.50
N LYS A 22 -10.67 2.44 24.23
CA LYS A 22 -11.22 1.64 23.12
C LYS A 22 -10.57 0.28 23.01
N TYR A 23 -9.24 0.21 23.07
CA TYR A 23 -8.54 -1.06 22.92
C TYR A 23 -8.80 -1.99 24.12
N ARG A 24 -8.78 -1.46 25.35
CA ARG A 24 -9.17 -2.21 26.55
C ARG A 24 -10.58 -2.77 26.43
N ASP A 25 -11.55 -1.95 26.03
CA ASP A 25 -12.95 -2.34 25.97
C ASP A 25 -13.19 -3.41 24.89
N PHE A 26 -12.47 -3.33 23.76
CA PHE A 26 -12.44 -4.35 22.72
C PHE A 26 -11.93 -5.71 23.25
N LEU A 27 -10.81 -5.71 23.97
CA LEU A 27 -10.26 -6.94 24.55
C LEU A 27 -11.20 -7.54 25.60
N LEU A 28 -11.78 -6.72 26.48
CA LEU A 28 -12.74 -7.15 27.50
C LEU A 28 -14.04 -7.69 26.90
N ALA A 29 -14.54 -7.06 25.82
CA ALA A 29 -15.71 -7.55 25.09
C ALA A 29 -15.43 -8.93 24.48
N THR A 30 -14.27 -9.10 23.84
CA THR A 30 -13.84 -10.36 23.22
C THR A 30 -13.71 -11.47 24.28
N ALA A 31 -13.03 -11.19 25.39
CA ALA A 31 -12.85 -12.13 26.49
C ALA A 31 -14.17 -12.52 27.18
N SER A 32 -15.16 -11.63 27.15
CA SER A 32 -16.52 -11.89 27.66
C SER A 32 -17.41 -12.62 26.65
N GLY A 33 -16.90 -12.94 25.45
CA GLY A 33 -17.65 -13.58 24.36
C GLY A 33 -18.61 -12.65 23.62
N LYS A 34 -18.55 -11.33 23.83
CA LYS A 34 -19.36 -10.34 23.12
C LYS A 34 -18.68 -9.94 21.81
N ILE A 35 -18.78 -10.82 20.81
CA ILE A 35 -18.16 -10.63 19.49
C ILE A 35 -19.25 -10.36 18.47
N GLU A 36 -19.14 -9.27 17.71
CA GLU A 36 -20.11 -8.91 16.67
C GLU A 36 -20.25 -10.03 15.62
N GLY A 37 -21.49 -10.34 15.23
CA GLY A 37 -21.80 -11.40 14.27
C GLY A 37 -21.84 -12.82 14.86
N VAL A 38 -21.40 -13.02 16.10
CA VAL A 38 -21.56 -14.28 16.84
C VAL A 38 -22.80 -14.17 17.73
N LYS A 39 -23.73 -15.13 17.67
CA LYS A 39 -24.82 -15.21 18.66
C LYS A 39 -24.17 -15.30 20.04
N GLY A 40 -24.30 -14.24 20.84
CA GLY A 40 -23.59 -14.11 22.10
C GLY A 40 -23.80 -15.34 22.98
N PRO A 41 -22.77 -15.83 23.67
CA PRO A 41 -22.92 -16.97 24.54
C PRO A 41 -23.76 -16.53 25.73
N GLY A 42 -25.05 -16.89 25.73
CA GLY A 42 -25.72 -17.11 27.01
C GLY A 42 -24.85 -18.09 27.81
N LYS A 43 -24.62 -17.81 29.11
CA LYS A 43 -23.83 -18.62 30.08
C LYS A 43 -23.04 -19.75 29.40
N LEU A 44 -21.79 -19.48 28.97
CA LEU A 44 -20.84 -20.44 28.34
C LEU A 44 -21.08 -21.87 28.86
N ALA A 45 -21.88 -22.64 28.12
CA ALA A 45 -22.54 -23.82 28.66
C ALA A 45 -21.65 -25.06 28.50
N THR A 46 -20.79 -25.06 27.49
CA THR A 46 -19.95 -26.21 27.13
C THR A 46 -18.45 -25.91 27.21
N PRO A 47 -17.61 -26.93 27.47
CA PRO A 47 -16.15 -26.80 27.36
C PRO A 47 -15.67 -26.31 25.98
N PHE A 48 -16.36 -26.71 24.91
CA PHE A 48 -16.04 -26.31 23.54
C PHE A 48 -16.23 -24.80 23.32
N GLU A 49 -17.35 -24.22 23.78
CA GLU A 49 -17.58 -22.78 23.70
C GLU A 49 -16.54 -21.97 24.49
N LYS A 50 -16.04 -22.52 25.61
CA LYS A 50 -14.96 -21.89 26.39
C LYS A 50 -13.63 -21.89 25.61
N THR A 51 -13.28 -23.01 24.97
CA THR A 51 -12.10 -23.11 24.11
C THR A 51 -12.19 -22.13 22.94
N LYS A 52 -13.37 -22.00 22.33
CA LYS A 52 -13.62 -21.04 21.24
C LYS A 52 -13.41 -19.59 21.67
N VAL A 53 -13.97 -19.18 22.82
CA VAL A 53 -13.75 -17.82 23.35
C VAL A 53 -12.28 -17.60 23.72
N ALA A 54 -11.59 -18.61 24.23
CA ALA A 54 -10.14 -18.53 24.48
C ALA A 54 -9.34 -18.32 23.19
N ALA A 55 -9.67 -19.05 22.12
CA ALA A 55 -9.06 -18.86 20.79
C ALA A 55 -9.30 -17.43 20.27
N TYR A 56 -10.52 -16.91 20.39
CA TYR A 56 -10.86 -15.54 19.98
C TYR A 56 -10.14 -14.48 20.81
N THR A 57 -10.03 -14.70 22.12
CA THR A 57 -9.29 -13.80 23.02
C THR A 57 -7.81 -13.77 22.67
N LEU A 58 -7.20 -14.93 22.40
CA LEU A 58 -5.82 -14.98 21.93
C LEU A 58 -5.68 -14.33 20.55
N GLY A 59 -6.60 -14.58 19.61
CA GLY A 59 -6.61 -13.90 18.31
C GLY A 59 -6.59 -12.37 18.41
N ALA A 60 -7.29 -11.81 19.40
CA ALA A 60 -7.29 -10.38 19.68
C ALA A 60 -6.05 -9.89 20.45
N MET A 61 -5.37 -10.75 21.22
CA MET A 61 -4.19 -10.38 22.02
C MET A 61 -2.86 -10.63 21.30
N THR A 62 -2.77 -11.62 20.42
CA THR A 62 -1.55 -11.98 19.68
C THR A 62 -0.92 -10.79 18.93
N PRO A 63 -1.69 -9.89 18.28
CA PRO A 63 -1.14 -8.71 17.62
C PRO A 63 -0.22 -7.87 18.49
N CYS A 64 -0.54 -7.67 19.77
CA CYS A 64 0.29 -6.85 20.65
C CYS A 64 1.67 -7.48 20.87
N MET A 65 1.70 -8.79 21.14
CA MET A 65 2.93 -9.54 21.39
C MET A 65 3.79 -9.58 20.13
N ARG A 66 3.21 -9.91 18.98
CA ARG A 66 3.92 -9.99 17.70
C ARG A 66 4.42 -8.61 17.24
N LEU A 67 3.59 -7.57 17.32
CA LEU A 67 3.97 -6.23 16.90
C LEU A 67 5.14 -5.69 17.72
N TYR A 68 5.08 -5.79 19.05
CA TYR A 68 6.18 -5.32 19.90
C TYR A 68 7.46 -6.14 19.68
N ALA A 69 7.34 -7.46 19.48
CA ALA A 69 8.49 -8.30 19.14
C ALA A 69 9.15 -7.86 17.82
N PHE A 70 8.34 -7.57 16.80
CA PHE A 70 8.82 -7.07 15.50
C PHE A 70 9.49 -5.70 15.65
N LEU A 71 8.81 -4.72 16.26
CA LEU A 71 9.34 -3.37 16.47
C LEU A 71 10.65 -3.39 17.27
N GLY A 72 10.74 -4.23 18.30
CA GLY A 72 11.97 -4.40 19.07
C GLY A 72 13.16 -4.82 18.20
N LYS A 73 12.97 -5.77 17.28
CA LYS A 73 14.03 -6.24 16.37
C LYS A 73 14.42 -5.19 15.33
N GLU A 74 13.44 -4.57 14.69
CA GLU A 74 13.68 -3.51 13.70
C GLU A 74 14.43 -2.34 14.33
N LEU A 75 13.99 -1.87 15.50
CA LEU A 75 14.65 -0.77 16.20
C LEU A 75 16.04 -1.16 16.70
N GLN A 76 16.24 -2.40 17.15
CA GLN A 76 17.57 -2.88 17.56
C GLN A 76 18.57 -2.86 16.39
N ALA A 77 18.12 -3.20 15.17
CA ALA A 77 18.97 -3.16 13.97
C ALA A 77 19.40 -1.73 13.59
N LEU A 78 18.63 -0.72 14.00
CA LEU A 78 18.92 0.70 13.77
C LEU A 78 19.79 1.34 14.86
N LEU A 79 20.01 0.67 16.01
CA LEU A 79 20.85 1.21 17.07
C LEU A 79 22.33 1.17 16.66
N HIS A 80 22.97 2.34 16.59
CA HIS A 80 24.40 2.43 16.34
C HIS A 80 25.22 1.87 17.51
N PRO A 81 26.27 1.06 17.27
CA PRO A 81 27.11 0.48 18.34
C PRO A 81 27.78 1.51 19.26
N SER A 82 28.00 2.73 18.78
CA SER A 82 28.58 3.85 19.54
C SER A 82 27.59 4.55 20.48
N GLU A 83 26.29 4.33 20.33
CA GLU A 83 25.24 4.96 21.15
C GLU A 83 24.86 4.08 22.34
N SER A 84 25.82 3.87 23.25
CA SER A 84 25.59 3.10 24.48
C SER A 84 24.55 3.76 25.42
N THR A 85 24.20 5.02 25.21
CA THR A 85 23.38 5.87 26.09
C THR A 85 22.03 6.29 25.50
N HIS A 86 21.49 5.57 24.51
CA HIS A 86 20.18 5.92 23.93
C HIS A 86 19.04 5.77 24.96
N PRO A 87 18.18 6.79 25.16
CA PRO A 87 17.18 6.81 26.26
C PRO A 87 16.12 5.71 26.17
N TYR A 88 15.88 5.18 24.97
CA TYR A 88 14.91 4.10 24.73
C TYR A 88 15.57 2.70 24.66
N LYS A 89 16.90 2.60 24.84
CA LYS A 89 17.64 1.34 24.67
C LYS A 89 17.07 0.18 25.48
N LYS A 90 16.75 0.41 26.76
CA LYS A 90 16.16 -0.64 27.62
C LYS A 90 14.80 -1.12 27.15
N TRP A 91 14.00 -0.24 26.56
CA TRP A 91 12.71 -0.62 26.00
C TRP A 91 12.92 -1.48 24.75
N ILE A 92 13.82 -1.06 23.86
CA ILE A 92 14.18 -1.80 22.65
C ILE A 92 14.75 -3.17 23.01
N ASP A 93 15.72 -3.24 23.94
CA ASP A 93 16.36 -4.47 24.40
C ASP A 93 15.36 -5.44 25.03
N ASN A 94 14.35 -4.94 25.76
CA ASN A 94 13.31 -5.77 26.34
C ASN A 94 12.50 -6.49 25.26
N TYR A 95 11.99 -5.75 24.27
CA TYR A 95 11.13 -6.32 23.23
C TYR A 95 11.91 -7.09 22.16
N SER A 96 13.19 -6.78 21.96
CA SER A 96 14.09 -7.52 21.07
C SER A 96 14.70 -8.76 21.72
N SER A 97 14.58 -8.92 23.04
CA SER A 97 15.16 -10.03 23.80
C SER A 97 14.60 -11.39 23.37
N GLU A 98 15.44 -12.42 23.41
CA GLU A 98 15.02 -13.79 23.09
C GLU A 98 13.85 -14.27 23.96
N GLY A 99 13.78 -13.83 25.22
CA GLY A 99 12.67 -14.14 26.12
C GLY A 99 11.33 -13.56 25.65
N PHE A 100 11.31 -12.29 25.21
CA PHE A 100 10.09 -11.69 24.67
C PHE A 100 9.70 -12.31 23.32
N GLN A 101 10.68 -12.56 22.44
CA GLN A 101 10.45 -13.24 21.16
C GLN A 101 9.86 -14.65 21.37
N GLY A 102 10.40 -15.40 22.32
CA GLY A 102 9.87 -16.71 22.70
C GLY A 102 8.45 -16.63 23.26
N SER A 103 8.12 -15.57 24.01
CA SER A 103 6.76 -15.36 24.54
C SER A 103 5.76 -15.02 23.43
N ALA A 104 6.17 -14.25 22.42
CA ALA A 104 5.34 -13.96 21.26
C ALA A 104 5.05 -15.24 20.46
N LEU A 105 6.08 -16.05 20.18
CA LEU A 105 5.94 -17.36 19.52
C LEU A 105 5.04 -18.31 20.31
N GLN A 106 5.21 -18.38 21.64
CA GLN A 106 4.35 -19.21 22.49
C GLN A 106 2.87 -18.80 22.44
N THR A 107 2.59 -17.50 22.29
CA THR A 107 1.23 -16.98 22.17
C THR A 107 0.60 -17.43 20.85
N GLU A 108 1.37 -17.40 19.76
CA GLU A 108 0.93 -17.86 18.43
C GLU A 108 0.76 -19.37 18.37
N ASP A 109 1.72 -20.13 18.89
CA ASP A 109 1.63 -21.59 18.99
C ASP A 109 0.38 -22.03 19.78
N LEU A 110 0.01 -21.26 20.82
CA LEU A 110 -1.19 -21.52 21.59
C LEU A 110 -2.45 -21.18 20.79
N LEU A 111 -2.47 -20.05 20.07
CA LEU A 111 -3.57 -19.69 19.18
C LEU A 111 -3.78 -20.77 18.10
N ASP A 112 -2.72 -21.25 17.47
CA ASP A 112 -2.77 -22.32 16.47
C ASP A 112 -3.39 -23.59 17.05
N LYS A 113 -2.93 -24.02 18.23
CA LYS A 113 -3.46 -25.21 18.92
C LYS A 113 -4.95 -25.08 19.25
N LEU A 114 -5.40 -23.91 19.69
CA LEU A 114 -6.82 -23.68 19.98
C LEU A 114 -7.68 -23.59 18.70
N SER A 115 -7.05 -23.25 17.57
CA SER A 115 -7.74 -23.05 16.29
C SER A 115 -7.94 -24.35 15.49
N VAL A 116 -7.21 -25.43 15.80
CA VAL A 116 -7.30 -26.74 15.10
C VAL A 116 -8.71 -27.29 14.96
N SER A 117 -9.56 -27.07 15.97
CA SER A 117 -10.94 -27.60 16.00
C SER A 117 -11.99 -26.64 15.43
N LEU A 118 -11.58 -25.46 14.95
CA LEU A 118 -12.48 -24.43 14.44
C LEU A 118 -12.80 -24.65 12.96
N THR A 119 -14.01 -24.24 12.58
CA THR A 119 -14.48 -24.19 11.19
C THR A 119 -13.91 -22.97 10.45
N GLY A 120 -14.00 -22.95 9.13
CA GLY A 120 -13.54 -21.80 8.31
C GLY A 120 -14.17 -20.47 8.75
N GLU A 121 -15.49 -20.44 8.97
CA GLU A 121 -16.19 -19.24 9.45
C GLU A 121 -15.69 -18.77 10.83
N GLU A 122 -15.24 -19.70 11.68
CA GLU A 122 -14.69 -19.37 13.00
C GLU A 122 -13.25 -18.87 12.92
N LEU A 123 -12.48 -19.34 11.95
CA LEU A 123 -11.15 -18.80 11.65
C LEU A 123 -11.25 -17.38 11.07
N ASP A 124 -12.22 -17.11 10.20
CA ASP A 124 -12.48 -15.76 9.67
C ASP A 124 -12.77 -14.75 10.80
N ILE A 125 -13.39 -15.19 11.91
CA ILE A 125 -13.61 -14.36 13.09
C ILE A 125 -12.28 -14.03 13.78
N ILE A 126 -11.37 -15.01 13.92
CA ILE A 126 -10.03 -14.77 14.48
C ILE A 126 -9.27 -13.76 13.63
N GLU A 127 -9.30 -13.90 12.31
CA GLU A 127 -8.66 -12.97 11.39
C GLU A 127 -9.18 -11.55 11.58
N LYS A 128 -10.50 -11.37 11.65
CA LYS A 128 -11.13 -10.05 11.89
C LYS A 128 -10.72 -9.46 13.24
N LEU A 129 -10.67 -10.28 14.29
CA LEU A 129 -10.24 -9.83 15.63
C LEU A 129 -8.77 -9.42 15.63
N TYR A 130 -7.91 -10.20 14.99
CA TYR A 130 -6.48 -9.90 14.84
C TYR A 130 -6.28 -8.57 14.10
N TYR A 131 -6.96 -8.41 12.96
CA TYR A 131 -6.90 -7.20 12.15
C TYR A 131 -7.40 -5.96 12.91
N GLN A 132 -8.51 -6.09 13.65
CA GLN A 132 -9.05 -5.01 14.45
C GLN A 132 -8.11 -4.61 15.60
N ALA A 133 -7.50 -5.59 16.28
CA ALA A 133 -6.49 -5.33 17.31
C ALA A 133 -5.27 -4.58 16.72
N MET A 134 -4.77 -4.97 15.54
CA MET A 134 -3.67 -4.25 14.89
C MET A 134 -4.02 -2.79 14.56
N LYS A 135 -5.26 -2.51 14.13
CA LYS A 135 -5.74 -1.13 13.94
C LYS A 135 -5.75 -0.34 15.26
N LEU A 136 -6.22 -0.97 16.34
CA LEU A 136 -6.27 -0.35 17.66
C LEU A 136 -4.86 -0.08 18.23
N GLU A 137 -3.88 -0.94 17.95
CA GLU A 137 -2.46 -0.68 18.27
C GLU A 137 -1.93 0.57 17.55
N ILE A 138 -2.23 0.71 16.25
CA ILE A 138 -1.85 1.92 15.49
C ILE A 138 -2.50 3.15 16.11
N GLU A 139 -3.80 3.10 16.42
CA GLU A 139 -4.48 4.20 17.11
C GLU A 139 -3.84 4.51 18.47
N PHE A 140 -3.42 3.48 19.22
CA PHE A 140 -2.75 3.63 20.51
C PHE A 140 -1.40 4.36 20.36
N PHE A 141 -0.57 3.99 19.37
CA PHE A 141 0.68 4.69 19.08
C PHE A 141 0.46 6.13 18.60
N CYS A 142 -0.47 6.35 17.67
CA CYS A 142 -0.77 7.69 17.15
C CYS A 142 -1.30 8.66 18.21
N ALA A 143 -1.95 8.14 19.25
CA ALA A 143 -2.53 8.96 20.30
C ALA A 143 -1.53 9.31 21.43
N GLN A 144 -0.29 8.81 21.36
CA GLN A 144 0.77 9.25 22.27
C GLN A 144 1.17 10.69 21.95
N LEU A 145 1.43 11.48 23.00
CA LEU A 145 1.90 12.85 22.85
C LEU A 145 3.37 12.81 22.40
N LEU A 146 3.62 13.28 21.18
CA LEU A 146 4.97 13.50 20.66
C LEU A 146 5.19 15.01 20.56
N ASP A 147 6.31 15.50 21.08
CA ASP A 147 6.68 16.92 20.95
C ASP A 147 6.89 17.33 19.49
N GLN A 148 7.21 16.36 18.63
CA GLN A 148 7.30 16.51 17.18
C GLN A 148 6.89 15.21 16.50
N TYR A 149 5.92 15.26 15.60
CA TYR A 149 5.59 14.13 14.73
C TYR A 149 6.62 14.05 13.60
N THR A 150 7.53 13.08 13.65
CA THR A 150 8.44 12.79 12.53
C THR A 150 7.70 12.10 11.37
N ILE A 151 6.58 11.42 11.67
CA ILE A 151 5.70 10.77 10.70
C ILE A 151 4.26 11.08 11.10
N VAL A 152 3.56 11.84 10.26
CA VAL A 152 2.11 12.09 10.38
C VAL A 152 1.42 11.18 9.36
N PRO A 153 0.43 10.35 9.74
CA PRO A 153 -0.34 9.59 8.77
C PRO A 153 -0.96 10.56 7.75
N LEU A 154 -0.73 10.36 6.46
CA LEU A 154 -1.07 11.33 5.39
C LEU A 154 -2.52 11.85 5.41
N THR A 155 -3.45 11.08 6.00
CA THR A 155 -4.88 11.42 6.06
C THR A 155 -5.37 11.82 7.46
N LYS A 156 -4.50 11.88 8.48
CA LYS A 156 -4.89 12.16 9.86
C LYS A 156 -3.91 13.13 10.54
N GLY A 157 -4.43 13.98 11.43
CA GLY A 157 -3.59 14.84 12.26
C GLY A 157 -3.05 16.08 11.54
N HIS A 158 -3.65 16.44 10.41
CA HIS A 158 -3.35 17.68 9.70
C HIS A 158 -4.20 18.84 10.24
N ASP A 159 -3.60 20.01 10.38
CA ASP A 159 -4.32 21.27 10.61
C ASP A 159 -4.77 21.83 9.24
N PRO A 160 -6.08 21.85 8.93
CA PRO A 160 -6.58 22.33 7.64
C PRO A 160 -6.24 23.81 7.38
N ALA A 161 -5.96 24.60 8.43
CA ALA A 161 -5.62 26.01 8.30
C ALA A 161 -4.14 26.26 7.95
N ALA A 162 -3.26 25.33 8.30
CA ALA A 162 -1.81 25.47 8.16
C ALA A 162 -1.20 24.49 7.14
N ASP A 163 -1.73 23.27 7.07
CA ASP A 163 -1.14 22.18 6.31
C ASP A 163 -1.72 22.12 4.90
N ARG A 164 -0.83 22.07 3.91
CA ARG A 164 -1.17 21.83 2.51
C ARG A 164 -0.31 20.70 1.97
N LEU A 165 -0.96 19.67 1.46
CA LEU A 165 -0.29 18.53 0.85
C LEU A 165 -0.26 18.67 -0.67
N VAL A 166 0.86 18.29 -1.27
CA VAL A 166 0.97 18.07 -2.71
C VAL A 166 1.39 16.62 -2.89
N ILE A 167 0.50 15.82 -3.45
CA ILE A 167 0.69 14.38 -3.61
C ILE A 167 0.97 14.11 -5.08
N PHE A 168 2.14 13.54 -5.36
CA PHE A 168 2.47 13.02 -6.67
C PHE A 168 2.38 11.50 -6.63
N SER A 169 1.63 10.91 -7.55
CA SER A 169 1.53 9.46 -7.69
C SER A 169 1.86 9.04 -9.10
N ASP A 170 2.77 8.09 -9.23
CA ASP A 170 3.04 7.42 -10.50
C ASP A 170 1.93 6.40 -10.78
N PHE A 171 1.08 6.66 -11.76
CA PHE A 171 -0.07 5.82 -12.11
C PHE A 171 0.34 4.39 -12.40
N ASP A 172 1.38 4.22 -13.19
CA ASP A 172 1.71 2.92 -13.76
C ASP A 172 2.42 2.03 -12.75
N LEU A 173 3.24 2.63 -11.88
CA LEU A 173 3.96 1.94 -10.81
C LEU A 173 3.09 1.71 -9.57
N THR A 174 2.24 2.68 -9.21
CA THR A 174 1.53 2.64 -7.92
C THR A 174 0.05 2.28 -8.04
N CYS A 175 -0.59 2.57 -9.17
CA CYS A 175 -2.03 2.42 -9.33
C CYS A 175 -2.39 1.19 -10.16
N THR A 176 -1.68 0.91 -11.25
CA THR A 176 -2.05 -0.18 -12.17
C THR A 176 -1.35 -1.49 -11.85
N VAL A 177 -2.03 -2.61 -12.12
CA VAL A 177 -1.46 -3.96 -12.04
C VAL A 177 -0.83 -4.40 -13.38
N VAL A 178 -1.23 -3.75 -14.46
CA VAL A 178 -0.84 -4.07 -15.84
C VAL A 178 -0.32 -2.82 -16.54
N ASP A 179 0.61 -3.00 -17.47
CA ASP A 179 1.16 -1.91 -18.29
C ASP A 179 0.03 -1.20 -19.07
N SER A 180 -0.18 0.08 -18.77
CA SER A 180 -1.23 0.91 -19.35
C SER A 180 -1.00 1.20 -20.84
N SER A 181 0.24 1.23 -21.30
CA SER A 181 0.59 1.42 -22.71
C SER A 181 0.26 0.18 -23.53
N ALA A 182 0.45 -1.01 -22.95
CA ALA A 182 0.01 -2.27 -23.57
C ALA A 182 -1.51 -2.33 -23.75
N ILE A 183 -2.29 -1.73 -22.86
CA ILE A 183 -3.75 -1.63 -23.01
C ILE A 183 -4.12 -0.84 -24.27
N LEU A 184 -3.46 0.30 -24.52
CA LEU A 184 -3.71 1.10 -25.72
C LEU A 184 -3.40 0.31 -27.00
N ALA A 185 -2.31 -0.45 -27.00
CA ALA A 185 -1.96 -1.33 -28.10
C ALA A 185 -3.00 -2.45 -28.30
N GLU A 186 -3.46 -3.09 -27.24
CA GLU A 186 -4.49 -4.13 -27.31
C GLU A 186 -5.83 -3.59 -27.83
N ILE A 187 -6.25 -2.39 -27.40
CA ILE A 187 -7.43 -1.73 -27.98
C ILE A 187 -7.21 -1.55 -29.49
N ALA A 188 -6.03 -1.11 -29.91
CA ALA A 188 -5.74 -0.94 -31.34
C ALA A 188 -5.84 -2.26 -32.11
N ILE A 189 -5.26 -3.33 -31.57
CA ILE A 189 -5.23 -4.68 -32.17
C ILE A 189 -6.64 -5.27 -32.28
N ILE A 190 -7.47 -5.14 -31.24
CA ILE A 190 -8.82 -5.72 -31.18
C ILE A 190 -9.80 -4.94 -32.05
N THR A 191 -9.67 -3.62 -32.12
CA THR A 191 -10.54 -2.74 -32.92
C THR A 191 -10.06 -2.58 -34.37
N ALA A 192 -8.99 -3.27 -34.75
CA ALA A 192 -8.48 -3.23 -36.11
C ALA A 192 -9.54 -3.79 -37.10
N PRO A 193 -9.74 -3.13 -38.25
CA PRO A 193 -10.68 -3.61 -39.24
C PRO A 193 -10.28 -5.01 -39.71
N LYS A 194 -11.26 -5.94 -39.70
CA LYS A 194 -11.13 -7.20 -40.43
C LYS A 194 -11.26 -6.83 -41.90
N PHE A 195 -10.29 -7.21 -42.73
CA PHE A 195 -10.34 -6.96 -44.18
C PHE A 195 -11.54 -7.74 -44.79
N ASP A 196 -12.73 -7.16 -44.71
CA ASP A 196 -13.87 -7.50 -45.55
C ASP A 196 -13.96 -6.47 -46.68
N GLN A 197 -14.10 -6.99 -47.90
CA GLN A 197 -13.78 -6.33 -49.19
C GLN A 197 -14.63 -5.12 -49.60
N ASN A 198 -15.34 -4.46 -48.69
CA ASN A 198 -16.14 -3.26 -49.02
C ASN A 198 -15.86 -2.15 -48.02
N GLN A 199 -14.88 -1.29 -48.31
CA GLN A 199 -14.73 -0.05 -47.55
C GLN A 199 -14.71 1.21 -48.45
N PRO A 200 -15.47 2.26 -48.08
CA PRO A 200 -15.54 3.53 -48.79
C PRO A 200 -14.27 4.37 -48.62
N GLU A 201 -13.97 5.19 -49.63
CA GLU A 201 -12.70 5.94 -49.86
C GLU A 201 -12.26 6.95 -48.78
N ASN A 202 -13.01 7.11 -47.68
CA ASN A 202 -12.75 8.13 -46.65
C ASN A 202 -12.22 7.57 -45.30
N GLN A 203 -11.81 6.30 -45.22
CA GLN A 203 -11.29 5.74 -43.97
C GLN A 203 -9.77 5.91 -43.83
N ILE A 204 -9.32 6.23 -42.61
CA ILE A 204 -7.90 6.24 -42.24
C ILE A 204 -7.34 4.85 -42.54
N ILE A 205 -6.32 4.75 -43.39
CA ILE A 205 -5.60 3.50 -43.64
C ILE A 205 -4.98 3.06 -42.30
N ARG A 206 -5.59 2.03 -41.70
CA ARG A 206 -5.16 1.45 -40.42
C ARG A 206 -4.48 0.11 -40.69
N MET A 207 -3.45 -0.18 -39.89
CA MET A 207 -2.74 -1.46 -39.95
C MET A 207 -3.69 -2.62 -39.65
N SER A 208 -3.39 -3.80 -40.21
CA SER A 208 -4.13 -5.01 -39.86
C SER A 208 -3.85 -5.41 -38.41
N SER A 209 -4.73 -6.20 -37.80
CA SER A 209 -4.53 -6.72 -36.43
C SER A 209 -3.19 -7.48 -36.29
N ALA A 210 -2.77 -8.21 -37.33
CA ALA A 210 -1.51 -8.95 -37.33
C ALA A 210 -0.29 -8.01 -37.39
N ASP A 211 -0.36 -6.98 -38.24
CA ASP A 211 0.71 -5.99 -38.36
C ASP A 211 0.84 -5.17 -37.07
N LEU A 212 -0.27 -4.75 -36.47
CA LEU A 212 -0.28 -4.05 -35.18
C LEU A 212 0.39 -4.87 -34.08
N ARG A 213 0.05 -6.15 -33.96
CA ARG A 213 0.66 -7.04 -32.97
C ARG A 213 2.17 -7.21 -33.20
N ASN A 214 2.59 -7.37 -34.46
CA ASN A 214 4.01 -7.50 -34.79
C ASN A 214 4.76 -6.19 -34.46
N THR A 215 4.25 -5.06 -34.92
CA THR A 215 4.86 -3.74 -34.67
C THR A 215 4.94 -3.43 -33.18
N TRP A 216 3.86 -3.68 -32.42
CA TRP A 216 3.90 -3.52 -30.96
C TRP A 216 4.95 -4.42 -30.30
N GLY A 217 5.01 -5.69 -30.71
CA GLY A 217 6.02 -6.63 -30.20
C GLY A 217 7.46 -6.19 -30.47
N VAL A 218 7.73 -5.66 -31.67
CA VAL A 218 9.06 -5.12 -32.02
C VAL A 218 9.38 -3.88 -31.18
N LEU A 219 8.44 -2.93 -31.08
CA LEU A 219 8.63 -1.70 -30.31
C LEU A 219 8.86 -1.98 -28.82
N SER A 220 8.05 -2.85 -28.23
CA SER A 220 8.14 -3.25 -26.82
C SER A 220 9.47 -3.94 -26.53
N LYS A 221 9.88 -4.89 -27.38
CA LYS A 221 11.16 -5.58 -27.23
C LYS A 221 12.34 -4.60 -27.31
N GLN A 222 12.33 -3.72 -28.32
CA GLN A 222 13.39 -2.74 -28.50
C GLN A 222 13.45 -1.74 -27.33
N TYR A 223 12.30 -1.34 -26.79
CA TYR A 223 12.24 -0.50 -25.60
C TYR A 223 12.91 -1.17 -24.40
N THR A 224 12.56 -2.43 -24.10
CA THR A 224 13.15 -3.16 -22.96
C THR A 224 14.67 -3.28 -23.09
N GLU A 225 15.17 -3.70 -24.26
CA GLU A 225 16.61 -3.86 -24.50
C GLU A 225 17.38 -2.53 -24.38
N GLU A 226 16.86 -1.45 -24.97
CA GLU A 226 17.51 -0.14 -24.90
C GLU A 226 17.40 0.49 -23.50
N TYR A 227 16.29 0.26 -22.78
CA TYR A 227 16.11 0.71 -21.40
C TYR A 227 17.12 0.06 -20.47
N GLU A 228 17.25 -1.28 -20.53
CA GLU A 228 18.24 -2.03 -19.74
C GLU A 228 19.65 -1.49 -19.98
N GLN A 229 20.03 -1.31 -21.24
CA GLN A 229 21.32 -0.73 -21.60
C GLN A 229 21.49 0.71 -21.08
N CYS A 230 20.44 1.53 -21.14
CA CYS A 230 20.48 2.90 -20.63
C CYS A 230 20.72 2.92 -19.11
N ILE A 231 20.01 2.06 -18.37
CA ILE A 231 20.16 1.94 -16.91
C ILE A 231 21.54 1.40 -16.54
N GLU A 232 22.06 0.38 -17.23
CA GLU A 232 23.42 -0.16 -17.01
C GLU A 232 24.52 0.90 -17.24
N ASN A 233 24.33 1.79 -18.22
CA ASN A 233 25.28 2.88 -18.49
C ASN A 233 25.23 4.00 -17.43
N ILE A 234 24.06 4.21 -16.81
CA ILE A 234 23.83 5.30 -15.85
C ILE A 234 24.18 4.87 -14.43
N LEU A 235 23.86 3.63 -14.05
CA LEU A 235 24.06 3.16 -12.68
C LEU A 235 25.54 2.83 -12.43
N PRO A 236 26.15 3.40 -11.38
CA PRO A 236 27.51 3.04 -11.01
C PRO A 236 27.58 1.58 -10.53
N SER A 237 28.64 0.88 -10.93
CA SER A 237 28.88 -0.52 -10.53
C SER A 237 29.28 -0.68 -9.06
N GLU A 238 29.69 0.41 -8.41
CA GLU A 238 30.17 0.43 -7.03
C GLU A 238 29.40 1.47 -6.20
N LYS A 239 29.39 1.25 -4.89
CA LYS A 239 28.76 2.17 -3.95
C LYS A 239 29.55 3.48 -3.92
N VAL A 240 28.88 4.58 -4.27
CA VAL A 240 29.47 5.92 -4.23
C VAL A 240 29.60 6.40 -2.79
N GLU A 241 30.77 6.94 -2.41
CA GLU A 241 31.03 7.46 -1.06
C GLU A 241 30.42 8.84 -0.83
N GLU A 242 30.26 9.63 -1.91
CA GLU A 242 29.73 10.99 -1.88
C GLU A 242 28.63 11.19 -2.95
N PHE A 243 27.76 12.17 -2.72
CA PHE A 243 26.68 12.52 -3.65
C PHE A 243 27.20 13.37 -4.81
N ASP A 244 27.11 12.86 -6.04
CA ASP A 244 27.45 13.57 -7.28
C ASP A 244 26.19 14.13 -7.97
N TYR A 245 25.93 15.42 -7.75
CA TYR A 245 24.80 16.12 -8.36
C TYR A 245 24.94 16.25 -9.89
N GLU A 246 26.14 16.53 -10.40
CA GLU A 246 26.35 16.76 -11.83
C GLU A 246 26.24 15.45 -12.61
N GLY A 247 26.77 14.35 -12.06
CA GLY A 247 26.58 13.00 -12.58
C GLY A 247 25.11 12.61 -12.65
N LEU A 248 24.33 12.88 -11.59
CA LEU A 248 22.89 12.64 -11.57
C LEU A 248 22.16 13.43 -12.67
N CYS A 249 22.48 14.72 -12.87
CA CYS A 249 21.87 15.51 -13.94
C CYS A 249 22.15 14.89 -15.32
N LYS A 250 23.40 14.54 -15.61
CA LYS A 250 23.79 13.92 -16.90
C LYS A 250 23.13 12.56 -17.12
N ALA A 251 22.99 11.78 -16.05
CA ALA A 251 22.26 10.52 -16.08
C ALA A 251 20.79 10.72 -16.47
N LEU A 252 20.11 11.68 -15.85
CA LEU A 252 18.71 12.00 -16.15
C LEU A 252 18.53 12.55 -17.58
N GLU A 253 19.49 13.32 -18.11
CA GLU A 253 19.49 13.76 -19.51
C GLU A 253 19.56 12.57 -20.49
N GLN A 254 20.44 11.59 -20.23
CA GLN A 254 20.55 10.37 -21.03
C GLN A 254 19.24 9.57 -21.04
N LEU A 255 18.62 9.40 -19.87
CA LEU A 255 17.32 8.72 -19.74
C LEU A 255 16.23 9.48 -20.52
N SER A 256 16.17 10.80 -20.38
CA SER A 256 15.25 11.66 -21.12
C SER A 256 15.40 11.50 -22.64
N ASP A 257 16.63 11.46 -23.14
CA ASP A 257 16.88 11.33 -24.57
C ASP A 257 16.56 9.93 -25.10
N PHE A 258 16.77 8.89 -24.30
CA PHE A 258 16.25 7.55 -24.58
C PHE A 258 14.71 7.56 -24.70
N GLU A 259 14.01 8.10 -23.71
CA GLU A 259 12.54 8.18 -23.70
C GLU A 259 11.99 8.94 -24.92
N LYS A 260 12.59 10.07 -25.29
CA LYS A 260 12.19 10.83 -26.49
C LYS A 260 12.31 9.99 -27.76
N ARG A 261 13.40 9.21 -27.91
CA ARG A 261 13.59 8.33 -29.07
C ARG A 261 12.58 7.20 -29.08
N ALA A 262 12.34 6.55 -27.94
CA ALA A 262 11.33 5.51 -27.80
C ALA A 262 9.93 6.00 -28.18
N ASN A 263 9.52 7.14 -27.64
CA ASN A 263 8.23 7.76 -27.94
C ASN A 263 8.11 8.16 -29.41
N SER A 264 9.18 8.67 -30.01
CA SER A 264 9.21 9.01 -31.45
C SER A 264 8.95 7.79 -32.32
N ARG A 265 9.54 6.62 -32.00
CA ARG A 265 9.27 5.37 -32.74
C ARG A 265 7.82 4.94 -32.66
N VAL A 266 7.17 5.08 -31.50
CA VAL A 266 5.74 4.78 -31.34
C VAL A 266 4.90 5.70 -32.23
N ILE A 267 5.18 7.01 -32.23
CA ILE A 267 4.49 8.00 -33.07
C ILE A 267 4.67 7.67 -34.56
N GLU A 268 5.91 7.45 -35.00
CA GLU A 268 6.26 7.17 -36.39
C GLU A 268 5.65 5.87 -36.89
N SER A 269 5.55 4.85 -36.03
CA SER A 269 4.92 3.56 -36.38
C SER A 269 3.43 3.69 -36.69
N GLY A 270 2.75 4.70 -36.13
CA GLY A 270 1.31 4.83 -36.21
C GLY A 270 0.52 3.70 -35.54
N VAL A 271 1.15 2.89 -34.68
CA VAL A 271 0.52 1.70 -34.05
C VAL A 271 -0.74 2.05 -33.24
N LEU A 272 -0.81 3.27 -32.68
CA LEU A 272 -1.97 3.77 -31.93
C LEU A 272 -2.92 4.65 -32.76
N LYS A 273 -2.69 4.78 -34.07
CA LYS A 273 -3.49 5.66 -34.92
C LYS A 273 -4.91 5.13 -35.09
N GLY A 274 -5.88 6.03 -34.96
CA GLY A 274 -7.30 5.72 -35.14
C GLY A 274 -7.96 5.03 -33.94
N LEU A 275 -7.33 5.06 -32.76
CA LEU A 275 -8.00 4.65 -31.52
C LEU A 275 -9.26 5.49 -31.27
N ASN A 276 -10.34 4.80 -30.86
CA ASN A 276 -11.60 5.43 -30.51
C ASN A 276 -11.60 5.82 -29.03
N LEU A 277 -12.07 7.04 -28.73
CA LEU A 277 -12.09 7.57 -27.36
C LEU A 277 -13.01 6.80 -26.42
N ASP A 278 -14.17 6.32 -26.91
CA ASP A 278 -15.12 5.56 -26.08
C ASP A 278 -14.58 4.18 -25.72
N ASP A 279 -13.82 3.55 -26.63
CA ASP A 279 -13.14 2.29 -26.34
C ASP A 279 -12.02 2.48 -25.29
N ILE A 280 -11.28 3.59 -25.36
CA ILE A 280 -10.29 3.97 -24.35
C ILE A 280 -10.95 4.17 -22.99
N LYS A 281 -12.01 4.98 -22.91
CA LYS A 281 -12.72 5.23 -21.65
C LYS A 281 -13.26 3.95 -21.03
N ARG A 282 -13.87 3.09 -21.85
CA ARG A 282 -14.40 1.80 -21.43
C ARG A 282 -13.30 0.86 -20.91
N ALA A 283 -12.12 0.89 -21.51
CA ALA A 283 -10.97 0.13 -21.01
C ALA A 283 -10.50 0.68 -19.66
N GLY A 284 -10.42 2.01 -19.52
CA GLY A 284 -10.08 2.68 -18.26
C GLY A 284 -11.04 2.33 -17.14
N GLU A 285 -12.35 2.41 -17.37
CA GLU A 285 -13.39 2.07 -16.37
C GLU A 285 -13.28 0.63 -15.85
N ARG A 286 -12.72 -0.29 -16.66
CA ARG A 286 -12.55 -1.71 -16.32
C ARG A 286 -11.14 -2.04 -15.84
N LEU A 287 -10.27 -1.04 -15.74
CA LEU A 287 -8.92 -1.22 -15.29
C LEU A 287 -8.92 -1.64 -13.81
N ILE A 288 -8.24 -2.73 -13.52
CA ILE A 288 -8.05 -3.19 -12.15
C ILE A 288 -6.86 -2.41 -11.58
N LEU A 289 -7.15 -1.63 -10.55
CA LEU A 289 -6.13 -0.93 -9.78
C LEU A 289 -5.59 -1.83 -8.66
N GLN A 290 -4.37 -1.53 -8.20
CA GLN A 290 -3.77 -2.16 -7.03
C GLN A 290 -4.68 -2.03 -5.81
N ASP A 291 -4.66 -3.05 -4.95
CA ASP A 291 -5.48 -3.07 -3.73
C ASP A 291 -5.21 -1.83 -2.86
N GLY A 292 -6.28 -1.14 -2.49
CA GLY A 292 -6.22 0.08 -1.69
C GLY A 292 -5.94 1.37 -2.45
N CYS A 293 -5.52 1.33 -3.73
CA CYS A 293 -5.26 2.52 -4.54
C CYS A 293 -6.49 3.42 -4.67
N ALA A 294 -7.62 2.86 -5.12
CA ALA A 294 -8.86 3.63 -5.26
C ALA A 294 -9.31 4.23 -3.92
N SER A 295 -9.28 3.42 -2.85
CA SER A 295 -9.66 3.83 -1.50
C SER A 295 -8.77 4.96 -0.96
N PHE A 296 -7.48 4.93 -1.27
CA PHE A 296 -6.53 5.98 -0.86
C PHE A 296 -6.92 7.34 -1.45
N PHE A 297 -7.09 7.44 -2.77
CA PHE A 297 -7.47 8.70 -3.41
C PHE A 297 -8.89 9.14 -3.01
N GLN A 298 -9.83 8.20 -2.85
CA GLN A 298 -11.15 8.51 -2.34
C GLN A 298 -11.11 9.08 -0.92
N ASN A 299 -10.27 8.54 -0.04
CA ASN A 299 -10.13 9.06 1.31
C ASN A 299 -9.54 10.47 1.32
N ILE A 300 -8.62 10.79 0.40
CA ILE A 300 -8.10 12.15 0.24
C ILE A 300 -9.21 13.09 -0.24
N VAL A 301 -9.92 12.71 -1.31
CA VAL A 301 -10.97 13.55 -1.93
C VAL A 301 -12.17 13.74 -1.01
N LYS A 302 -12.57 12.71 -0.23
CA LYS A 302 -13.69 12.78 0.72
C LYS A 302 -13.33 13.54 2.00
N ASN A 303 -12.06 13.75 2.29
CA ASN A 303 -11.64 14.42 3.52
C ASN A 303 -11.67 15.94 3.34
N GLU A 304 -12.80 16.56 3.69
CA GLU A 304 -12.99 18.02 3.62
C GLU A 304 -12.01 18.81 4.52
N SER A 305 -11.44 18.18 5.54
CA SER A 305 -10.44 18.82 6.40
C SER A 305 -9.02 18.73 5.84
N LEU A 306 -8.81 18.06 4.70
CA LEU A 306 -7.49 17.93 4.09
C LEU A 306 -7.38 18.85 2.87
N ILE A 307 -6.50 19.83 2.92
CA ILE A 307 -6.13 20.62 1.74
C ILE A 307 -5.02 19.87 1.01
N ALA A 308 -5.40 19.03 0.04
CA ALA A 308 -4.47 18.28 -0.80
C ALA A 308 -4.65 18.60 -2.28
N ASP A 309 -3.54 18.78 -2.97
CA ASP A 309 -3.46 18.81 -4.43
C ASP A 309 -2.87 17.48 -4.92
N VAL A 310 -3.55 16.81 -5.85
CA VAL A 310 -3.20 15.46 -6.28
C VAL A 310 -2.81 15.48 -7.76
N HIS A 311 -1.58 15.08 -8.02
CA HIS A 311 -0.98 15.01 -9.35
C HIS A 311 -0.69 13.58 -9.71
N ILE A 312 -1.29 13.12 -10.81
CA ILE A 312 -1.02 11.79 -11.36
C ILE A 312 0.01 11.94 -12.47
N LEU A 313 1.18 11.33 -12.26
CA LEU A 313 2.25 11.20 -13.24
C LEU A 313 2.15 9.82 -13.88
N SER A 314 2.46 9.70 -15.16
CA SER A 314 2.31 8.43 -15.86
C SER A 314 3.18 8.42 -17.11
N TYR A 315 3.70 7.26 -17.46
CA TYR A 315 4.28 7.02 -18.78
C TYR A 315 3.20 6.63 -19.82
N CYS A 316 1.96 6.38 -19.39
CA CYS A 316 0.83 6.20 -20.27
C CYS A 316 0.62 7.43 -21.17
N TRP A 317 0.47 7.20 -22.48
CA TRP A 317 0.23 8.27 -23.44
C TRP A 317 -1.21 8.81 -23.46
N CYS A 318 -2.08 8.37 -22.56
CA CYS A 318 -3.50 8.72 -22.61
C CYS A 318 -4.10 9.13 -21.25
N GLY A 319 -4.27 10.43 -21.04
CA GLY A 319 -4.93 10.96 -19.85
C GLY A 319 -6.41 10.55 -19.70
N ASP A 320 -7.11 10.24 -20.79
CA ASP A 320 -8.51 9.79 -20.73
C ASP A 320 -8.63 8.37 -20.16
N LEU A 321 -7.67 7.48 -20.47
CA LEU A 321 -7.59 6.15 -19.85
C LEU A 321 -7.45 6.28 -18.33
N ILE A 322 -6.52 7.12 -17.88
CA ILE A 322 -6.23 7.38 -16.46
C ILE A 322 -7.45 7.95 -15.74
N ARG A 323 -8.07 9.01 -16.29
CA ARG A 323 -9.26 9.63 -15.68
C ARG A 323 -10.41 8.64 -15.59
N SER A 324 -10.63 7.83 -16.62
CA SER A 324 -11.66 6.80 -16.61
C SER A 324 -11.39 5.72 -15.56
N ALA A 325 -10.13 5.33 -15.33
CA ALA A 325 -9.77 4.37 -14.29
C ALA A 325 -10.11 4.85 -12.88
N PHE A 326 -9.92 6.13 -12.57
CA PHE A 326 -10.35 6.68 -11.28
C PHE A 326 -11.86 6.92 -11.20
N SER A 327 -12.53 7.14 -12.33
CA SER A 327 -13.98 7.38 -12.34
C SER A 327 -14.80 6.16 -11.93
N SER A 328 -14.39 4.94 -12.30
CA SER A 328 -15.14 3.71 -11.95
C SER A 328 -15.05 3.35 -10.47
N GLY A 329 -13.94 3.72 -9.81
CA GLY A 329 -13.78 3.54 -8.36
C GLY A 329 -14.61 4.52 -7.54
N MET A 330 -14.76 5.77 -7.98
CA MET A 330 -15.41 6.85 -7.22
C MET A 330 -16.94 6.71 -7.06
N PHE A 331 -17.58 5.76 -7.76
CA PHE A 331 -19.03 5.54 -7.76
C PHE A 331 -19.51 4.30 -6.99
N LEU A 332 -18.68 3.67 -6.16
CA LEU A 332 -19.17 2.63 -5.26
C LEU A 332 -19.48 3.24 -3.87
N PRO A 333 -20.73 3.11 -3.37
CA PRO A 333 -21.20 3.71 -2.12
C PRO A 333 -20.48 3.20 -0.88
#